data_AF-A0A433CYW6-F1
#
_entry.id   AF-A0A433CYW6-F1
#
_cell.length_a   1.000
_cell.length_b   1.000
_cell.length_c   1.000
_cell.angle_alpha   90.00
_cell.angle_beta   90.00
_cell.angle_gamma   90.00
#
_symmetry.space_group_name_H-M   'P 1'
#
loop_
_entity.id
_entity.type
_entity.pdbx_description
1 polymer ?
#
loop_
_entity_poly.entity_id
_entity_poly.type
_entity_poly.pdbx_seq_one_letter_code
_entity_poly.pdbx_strand_id
1 'polypeptide(L)'
;MTITLQTDFTSEVNAVADPDTSSQTSIIQAIPFVDLIVPHSNLFDGASDVVLKLFPHWSKAELKFLQCKDGITNKLVRVTHAPTELKVLVRAYGKGSEQLIDRRQEIINILTVSAQGLCPPLYGRFQNGLVYGYIDGSIYTVEEMRNPHKSSLVAKKLARWHQITLQEYESEENGVTKKITKLWSTMWKWIDQVPSSYNNVNTQATFEKNFEMSALREELKYLQTELDKLHAPIVFTHNDLLYGNIVYNEEKDEASFIDYEYGCYGYRGFDIGNFFNEFAGMQTNLIVSQRKVPSKVTDIRISWLGFECDYSNYPDKDFQYNWFNHYLRTASPGHPPTAQAFAELYNEVEHFSLASHFYWGLWAMVQASLSDIDFDYMSYAVLRFAEYEKRKRMIMIDHSTGKGHSIVTDGDMESTNGGFE
;
A
#
# COMPACT_ATOMS: atom_id res chain seq x y z
N MET A 1 35.84 -54.67 11.80
CA MET A 1 36.99 -53.87 11.34
C MET A 1 36.59 -53.30 9.98
N THR A 2 35.87 -52.17 9.95
CA THR A 2 36.43 -50.80 9.86
C THR A 2 37.27 -50.69 8.60
N ILE A 3 36.88 -49.96 7.55
CA ILE A 3 37.06 -48.50 7.44
C ILE A 3 35.88 -47.82 6.71
N THR A 4 35.47 -46.70 7.31
CA THR A 4 34.53 -45.66 6.88
C THR A 4 35.23 -44.58 6.06
N LEU A 5 34.57 -44.04 5.02
CA LEU A 5 34.74 -42.66 4.48
C LEU A 5 33.37 -42.28 3.87
N GLN A 6 32.43 -41.63 4.58
CA GLN A 6 32.28 -40.18 4.82
C GLN A 6 32.27 -39.37 3.50
N THR A 7 31.10 -39.22 2.85
CA THR A 7 30.21 -38.02 2.85
C THR A 7 30.91 -36.69 2.63
N ASP A 8 30.66 -36.07 1.47
CA ASP A 8 30.32 -34.66 1.32
C ASP A 8 29.85 -34.39 -0.12
N PHE A 9 28.58 -34.02 -0.29
CA PHE A 9 28.15 -33.15 -1.39
C PHE A 9 27.20 -32.11 -0.82
N THR A 10 27.68 -30.88 -0.89
CA THR A 10 27.00 -29.63 -0.59
C THR A 10 25.86 -29.34 -1.56
N SER A 11 24.93 -28.53 -1.06
CA SER A 11 24.04 -27.60 -1.77
C SER A 11 23.05 -28.18 -2.78
N GLU A 12 21.77 -28.17 -2.40
CA GLU A 12 20.73 -27.65 -3.28
C GLU A 12 19.56 -27.13 -2.42
N VAL A 13 19.47 -25.81 -2.35
CA VAL A 13 18.26 -25.10 -1.94
C VAL A 13 17.24 -25.41 -3.01
N ASN A 14 16.34 -26.35 -2.75
CA ASN A 14 15.18 -26.58 -3.60
C ASN A 14 14.27 -25.36 -3.52
N ALA A 15 14.53 -24.36 -4.36
CA ALA A 15 13.51 -23.44 -4.81
C ALA A 15 12.45 -24.29 -5.52
N VAL A 16 11.31 -24.48 -4.88
CA VAL A 16 10.13 -25.06 -5.52
C VAL A 16 9.78 -24.13 -6.67
N ALA A 17 10.09 -24.54 -7.89
CA ALA A 17 9.61 -23.87 -9.08
C ALA A 17 8.08 -23.99 -9.10
N ASP A 18 7.41 -22.84 -9.02
CA ASP A 18 5.96 -22.73 -8.99
C ASP A 18 5.38 -23.22 -10.34
N PRO A 19 4.61 -24.32 -10.35
CA PRO A 19 4.11 -24.95 -11.58
C PRO A 19 3.11 -24.06 -12.35
N ASP A 20 2.63 -22.95 -11.78
CA ASP A 20 1.61 -22.09 -12.37
C ASP A 20 2.16 -20.83 -13.08
N THR A 21 3.48 -20.75 -13.23
CA THR A 21 4.10 -19.63 -13.95
C THR A 21 3.68 -19.52 -15.43
N SER A 22 3.23 -20.61 -16.05
CA SER A 22 2.89 -20.65 -17.49
C SER A 22 1.55 -19.99 -17.85
N SER A 23 0.49 -20.12 -17.03
CA SER A 23 -0.85 -19.55 -17.30
C SER A 23 -0.81 -18.02 -17.29
N GLN A 24 -0.35 -17.43 -16.20
CA GLN A 24 -0.14 -15.99 -16.07
C GLN A 24 0.80 -15.41 -17.12
N THR A 25 1.84 -16.17 -17.52
CA THR A 25 2.73 -15.75 -18.61
C THR A 25 1.97 -15.63 -19.92
N SER A 26 1.04 -16.56 -20.22
CA SER A 26 0.21 -16.49 -21.41
C SER A 26 -0.76 -15.30 -21.40
N ILE A 27 -1.36 -14.99 -20.25
CA ILE A 27 -2.26 -13.83 -20.08
C ILE A 27 -1.49 -12.52 -20.31
N ILE A 28 -0.30 -12.39 -19.73
CA ILE A 28 0.53 -11.19 -19.90
C ILE A 28 1.05 -11.06 -21.35
N GLN A 29 1.35 -12.19 -22.00
CA GLN A 29 1.78 -12.20 -23.39
C GLN A 29 0.66 -11.79 -24.36
N ALA A 30 -0.61 -12.00 -24.01
CA ALA A 30 -1.75 -11.55 -24.80
C ALA A 30 -1.96 -10.02 -24.77
N ILE A 31 -1.37 -9.32 -23.80
CA ILE A 31 -1.44 -7.85 -23.71
C ILE A 31 -0.58 -7.26 -24.84
N PRO A 32 -1.10 -6.30 -25.64
CA PRO A 32 -0.33 -5.60 -26.66
C PRO A 32 0.99 -5.07 -26.10
N PHE A 33 2.10 -5.40 -26.78
CA PHE A 33 3.43 -4.94 -26.42
C PHE A 33 3.99 -4.00 -27.48
N VAL A 34 4.41 -2.82 -27.05
CA VAL A 34 5.10 -1.85 -27.89
C VAL A 34 6.57 -1.85 -27.53
N ASP A 35 7.42 -2.23 -28.48
CA ASP A 35 8.87 -2.32 -28.30
C ASP A 35 9.54 -0.93 -28.34
N LEU A 36 9.17 -0.07 -27.38
CA LEU A 36 9.68 1.29 -27.21
C LEU A 36 9.98 1.56 -25.74
N ILE A 37 10.92 2.48 -25.52
CA ILE A 37 11.21 3.06 -24.21
C ILE A 37 10.65 4.47 -24.19
N VAL A 38 9.97 4.83 -23.10
CA VAL A 38 9.59 6.23 -22.83
C VAL A 38 10.66 6.85 -21.94
N PRO A 39 11.55 7.70 -22.48
CA PRO A 39 12.61 8.32 -21.69
C PRO A 39 12.03 9.42 -20.78
N HIS A 40 12.48 9.48 -19.53
CA HIS A 40 12.04 10.52 -18.59
C HIS A 40 12.38 11.93 -19.07
N SER A 41 13.46 12.08 -19.86
CA SER A 41 13.90 13.35 -20.44
C SER A 41 13.05 13.82 -21.63
N ASN A 42 12.30 12.90 -22.28
CA ASN A 42 11.40 13.24 -23.38
C ASN A 42 10.07 12.48 -23.24
N LEU A 43 9.40 12.76 -22.11
CA LEU A 43 8.25 12.01 -21.64
C LEU A 43 7.03 12.14 -22.57
N PHE A 44 6.75 13.33 -23.10
CA PHE A 44 5.57 13.57 -23.93
C PHE A 44 5.68 12.95 -25.33
N ASP A 45 6.83 13.09 -25.99
CA ASP A 45 7.03 12.44 -27.30
C ASP A 45 7.05 10.92 -27.15
N GLY A 46 7.76 10.39 -26.15
CA GLY A 46 7.75 8.94 -25.91
C GLY A 46 6.35 8.41 -25.60
N ALA A 47 5.56 9.13 -24.80
CA ALA A 47 4.17 8.78 -24.55
C ALA A 47 3.32 8.82 -25.83
N SER A 48 3.52 9.82 -26.68
CA SER A 48 2.87 9.92 -28.00
C SER A 48 3.19 8.70 -28.86
N ASP A 49 4.47 8.31 -28.96
CA ASP A 49 4.91 7.22 -29.83
C ASP A 49 4.29 5.88 -29.41
N VAL A 50 4.25 5.59 -28.10
CA VAL A 50 3.61 4.38 -27.57
C VAL A 50 2.11 4.39 -27.81
N VAL A 51 1.43 5.51 -27.52
CA VAL A 51 -0.03 5.61 -27.69
C VAL A 51 -0.42 5.45 -29.16
N LEU A 52 0.30 6.07 -30.10
CA LEU A 52 0.00 5.95 -31.54
C LEU A 52 0.24 4.53 -32.08
N LYS A 53 1.06 3.71 -31.43
CA LYS A 53 1.21 2.27 -31.76
C LYS A 53 0.04 1.43 -31.24
N LEU A 54 -0.50 1.76 -30.06
CA LEU A 54 -1.65 1.07 -29.48
C LEU A 54 -2.98 1.50 -30.12
N PHE A 55 -3.06 2.75 -30.56
CA PHE A 55 -4.24 3.35 -31.17
C PHE A 55 -3.91 3.86 -32.58
N PRO A 56 -3.80 2.97 -33.59
CA PRO A 56 -3.28 3.30 -34.92
C PRO A 56 -4.17 4.28 -35.72
N HIS A 57 -5.40 4.54 -35.27
CA HIS A 57 -6.31 5.50 -35.87
C HIS A 57 -6.18 6.92 -35.31
N TRP A 58 -5.41 7.11 -34.25
CA TRP A 58 -5.16 8.44 -33.67
C TRP A 58 -4.03 9.13 -34.44
N SER A 59 -4.04 10.47 -34.46
CA SER A 59 -2.92 11.27 -34.96
C SER A 59 -2.32 12.13 -33.86
N LYS A 60 -1.01 12.45 -33.96
CA LYS A 60 -0.30 13.28 -32.95
C LYS A 60 -0.94 14.66 -32.77
N ALA A 61 -1.52 15.24 -33.82
CA ALA A 61 -2.18 16.55 -33.78
C ALA A 61 -3.48 16.55 -32.94
N GLU A 62 -4.07 15.39 -32.72
CA GLU A 62 -5.30 15.20 -31.95
C GLU A 62 -5.03 14.91 -30.46
N LEU A 63 -3.76 14.75 -30.07
CA LEU A 63 -3.37 14.41 -28.70
C LEU A 63 -3.13 15.65 -27.85
N LYS A 64 -3.73 15.67 -26.66
CA LYS A 64 -3.44 16.63 -25.59
C LYS A 64 -2.73 15.90 -24.46
N PHE A 65 -1.70 16.54 -23.90
CA PHE A 65 -0.87 15.95 -22.85
C PHE A 65 -1.01 16.72 -21.54
N LEU A 66 -1.05 15.98 -20.43
CA LEU A 66 -0.92 16.53 -19.08
C LEU A 66 0.01 15.62 -18.27
N GLN A 67 1.09 16.18 -17.73
CA GLN A 67 1.94 15.43 -16.81
C GLN A 67 1.30 15.42 -15.42
N CYS A 68 1.10 14.23 -14.85
CA CYS A 68 0.69 14.05 -13.46
C CYS A 68 1.95 14.03 -12.59
N LYS A 69 2.00 14.91 -11.57
CA LYS A 69 3.23 15.16 -10.79
C LYS A 69 3.25 14.51 -9.41
N ASP A 70 2.16 13.86 -9.01
CA ASP A 70 1.94 13.39 -7.65
C ASP A 70 2.62 12.02 -7.36
N GLY A 71 3.25 11.40 -8.36
CA GLY A 71 4.01 10.16 -8.19
C GLY A 71 5.50 10.40 -7.91
N ILE A 72 6.03 9.79 -6.85
CA ILE A 72 7.45 9.93 -6.47
C ILE A 72 8.35 9.12 -7.41
N THR A 73 8.01 7.83 -7.64
CA THR A 73 8.88 6.89 -8.38
C THR A 73 8.58 6.85 -9.87
N ASN A 74 7.33 7.05 -10.30
CA ASN A 74 6.92 6.88 -11.70
C ASN A 74 6.65 8.23 -12.38
N LYS A 75 6.92 8.30 -13.70
CA LYS A 75 6.51 9.45 -14.52
C LYS A 75 5.21 9.14 -15.24
N LEU A 76 4.20 9.94 -14.95
CA LEU A 76 2.83 9.73 -15.41
C LEU A 76 2.44 10.83 -16.41
N VAL A 77 1.92 10.45 -17.57
CA VAL A 77 1.35 11.37 -18.55
C VAL A 77 -0.05 10.93 -18.93
N ARG A 78 -1.02 11.80 -18.69
CA ARG A 78 -2.34 11.67 -19.28
C ARG A 78 -2.30 12.14 -20.74
N VAL A 79 -2.74 11.27 -21.64
CA VAL A 79 -2.92 11.55 -23.05
C VAL A 79 -4.42 11.54 -23.35
N THR A 80 -4.95 12.64 -23.87
CA THR A 80 -6.35 12.79 -24.26
C THR A 80 -6.44 12.87 -25.77
N HIS A 81 -7.24 11.99 -26.37
CA HIS A 81 -7.59 12.07 -27.79
C HIS A 81 -8.78 13.00 -27.97
N ALA A 82 -8.55 14.20 -28.52
CA ALA A 82 -9.54 15.27 -28.58
C ALA A 82 -10.84 14.90 -29.34
N PRO A 83 -10.81 14.13 -30.46
CA PRO A 83 -12.05 13.76 -31.17
C PRO A 83 -13.00 12.88 -30.36
N THR A 84 -12.47 11.96 -29.54
CA THR A 84 -13.29 10.99 -28.78
C THR A 84 -13.36 11.29 -27.29
N GLU A 85 -12.58 12.26 -26.81
CA GLU A 85 -12.36 12.57 -25.39
C GLU A 85 -11.87 11.37 -24.56
N LEU A 86 -11.32 10.34 -25.22
CA LEU A 86 -10.75 9.18 -24.52
C LEU A 86 -9.44 9.60 -23.86
N LYS A 87 -9.29 9.26 -22.58
CA LYS A 87 -8.12 9.58 -21.76
C LYS A 87 -7.40 8.29 -21.37
N VAL A 88 -6.11 8.22 -21.68
CA VAL A 88 -5.22 7.15 -21.25
C VAL A 88 -4.10 7.70 -20.40
N LEU A 89 -3.58 6.90 -19.49
CA LEU A 89 -2.43 7.21 -18.66
C LEU A 89 -1.25 6.35 -19.11
N VAL A 90 -0.15 7.02 -19.46
CA VAL A 90 1.14 6.39 -19.76
C VAL A 90 1.98 6.46 -18.49
N ARG A 91 2.25 5.30 -17.87
CA ARG A 91 3.11 5.15 -16.69
C ARG A 91 4.47 4.65 -17.12
N ALA A 92 5.47 5.53 -17.14
CA ALA A 92 6.87 5.15 -17.33
C ALA A 92 7.51 4.87 -15.97
N TYR A 93 8.07 3.68 -15.80
CA TYR A 93 8.64 3.22 -14.55
C TYR A 93 9.87 4.02 -14.13
N GLY A 94 10.03 4.21 -12.82
CA GLY A 94 11.25 4.71 -12.21
C GLY A 94 12.38 3.68 -12.26
N LYS A 95 13.62 4.15 -12.36
CA LYS A 95 14.81 3.29 -12.28
C LYS A 95 14.86 2.62 -10.91
N GLY A 96 15.01 1.29 -10.85
CA GLY A 96 15.12 0.54 -9.59
C GLY A 96 13.79 0.18 -8.91
N SER A 97 12.66 0.61 -9.47
CA SER A 97 11.33 0.35 -8.88
C SER A 97 10.94 -1.14 -8.87
N GLU A 98 11.57 -1.95 -9.74
CA GLU A 98 11.44 -3.41 -9.81
C GLU A 98 12.01 -4.14 -8.59
N GLN A 99 12.83 -3.50 -7.75
CA GLN A 99 13.37 -4.12 -6.53
C GLN A 99 12.34 -4.22 -5.41
N LEU A 100 11.29 -3.39 -5.48
CA LEU A 100 10.25 -3.29 -4.46
C LEU A 100 8.89 -3.80 -4.94
N ILE A 101 8.61 -3.70 -6.24
CA ILE A 101 7.28 -3.95 -6.80
C ILE A 101 7.31 -5.14 -7.76
N ASP A 102 6.46 -6.12 -7.50
CA ASP A 102 6.19 -7.22 -8.42
C ASP A 102 5.31 -6.74 -9.58
N ARG A 103 5.96 -6.34 -10.69
CA ARG A 103 5.29 -5.85 -11.90
C ARG A 103 4.36 -6.87 -12.54
N ARG A 104 4.66 -8.16 -12.38
CA ARG A 104 3.79 -9.23 -12.88
C ARG A 104 2.50 -9.24 -12.07
N GLN A 105 2.60 -9.21 -10.74
CA GLN A 105 1.43 -9.13 -9.86
C GLN A 105 0.60 -7.86 -10.13
N GLU A 106 1.24 -6.70 -10.32
CA GLU A 106 0.55 -5.44 -10.66
C GLU A 106 -0.29 -5.58 -11.94
N ILE A 107 0.28 -6.15 -13.01
CA ILE A 107 -0.44 -6.38 -14.27
C ILE A 107 -1.63 -7.33 -14.06
N ILE A 108 -1.43 -8.45 -13.36
CA ILE A 108 -2.52 -9.40 -13.04
C ILE A 108 -3.63 -8.69 -12.28
N ASN A 109 -3.28 -7.89 -11.26
CA ASN A 109 -4.27 -7.15 -10.48
C ASN A 109 -5.08 -6.18 -11.35
N ILE A 110 -4.43 -5.41 -12.24
CA ILE A 110 -5.14 -4.50 -13.16
C ILE A 110 -6.11 -5.29 -14.05
N LEU A 111 -5.66 -6.40 -14.63
CA LEU A 111 -6.51 -7.21 -15.51
C LEU A 111 -7.71 -7.79 -14.77
N THR A 112 -7.50 -8.35 -13.58
CA THR A 112 -8.56 -8.94 -12.77
C THR A 112 -9.57 -7.88 -12.34
N VAL A 113 -9.11 -6.74 -11.82
CA VAL A 113 -9.99 -5.65 -11.34
C VAL A 113 -10.75 -5.02 -12.51
N SER A 114 -10.09 -4.85 -13.66
CA SER A 114 -10.72 -4.28 -14.85
C SER A 114 -11.80 -5.19 -15.42
N ALA A 115 -11.60 -6.51 -15.41
CA ALA A 115 -12.61 -7.48 -15.83
C ALA A 115 -13.91 -7.40 -15.00
N GLN A 116 -13.84 -6.88 -13.77
CA GLN A 116 -14.98 -6.65 -12.88
C GLN A 116 -15.56 -5.23 -13.01
N GLY A 117 -15.03 -4.41 -13.92
CA GLY A 117 -15.46 -3.01 -14.12
C GLY A 117 -15.09 -2.08 -12.96
N LEU A 118 -14.11 -2.46 -12.13
CA LEU A 118 -13.71 -1.69 -10.95
C LEU A 118 -12.52 -0.76 -11.20
N CYS A 119 -11.82 -0.94 -12.33
CA CYS A 119 -10.84 0.01 -12.84
C CYS A 119 -10.85 0.07 -14.37
N PRO A 120 -10.26 1.12 -14.98
CA PRO A 120 -10.11 1.20 -16.42
C PRO A 120 -9.26 0.05 -17.00
N PRO A 121 -9.41 -0.26 -18.29
CA PRO A 121 -8.66 -1.34 -18.92
C PRO A 121 -7.18 -1.01 -19.09
N LEU A 122 -6.37 -2.06 -19.08
CA LEU A 122 -4.99 -2.04 -19.53
C LEU A 122 -4.96 -2.17 -21.06
N TYR A 123 -4.48 -1.14 -21.75
CA TYR A 123 -4.43 -1.10 -23.22
C TYR A 123 -3.15 -1.71 -23.77
N GLY A 124 -2.04 -1.61 -23.04
CA GLY A 124 -0.77 -2.15 -23.50
C GLY A 124 0.37 -2.00 -22.52
N ARG A 125 1.46 -2.68 -22.83
CA ARG A 125 2.74 -2.61 -22.13
C ARG A 125 3.84 -2.18 -23.10
N PHE A 126 4.89 -1.56 -22.56
CA PHE A 126 6.10 -1.21 -23.29
C PHE A 126 7.33 -1.51 -22.45
N GLN A 127 8.55 -1.34 -22.99
CA GLN A 127 9.76 -1.85 -22.34
C GLN A 127 9.94 -1.38 -20.89
N ASN A 128 9.52 -0.15 -20.59
CA ASN A 128 9.63 0.46 -19.27
C ASN A 128 8.30 1.01 -18.74
N GLY A 129 7.16 0.38 -19.03
CA GLY A 129 5.88 0.87 -18.48
C GLY A 129 4.60 0.28 -19.06
N LEU A 130 3.49 0.93 -18.70
CA LEU A 130 2.11 0.53 -19.02
C LEU A 130 1.30 1.70 -19.62
N VAL A 131 0.32 1.36 -20.45
CA VAL A 131 -0.73 2.27 -20.90
C VAL A 131 -2.09 1.71 -20.48
N TYR A 132 -2.80 2.42 -19.62
CA TYR A 132 -4.12 2.05 -19.10
C TYR A 132 -5.06 3.24 -19.10
N GLY A 133 -6.36 3.01 -18.93
CA GLY A 133 -7.34 4.11 -18.92
C GLY A 133 -7.14 5.08 -17.75
N TYR A 134 -7.41 6.35 -18.01
CA TYR A 134 -7.34 7.39 -16.99
C TYR A 134 -8.65 7.46 -16.19
N ILE A 135 -8.53 7.65 -14.88
CA ILE A 135 -9.68 7.89 -13.99
C ILE A 135 -9.81 9.40 -13.78
N ASP A 136 -10.94 9.96 -14.19
CA ASP A 136 -11.25 11.38 -13.94
C ASP A 136 -11.63 11.61 -12.48
N GLY A 137 -11.02 12.61 -11.87
CA GLY A 137 -11.35 13.04 -10.52
C GLY A 137 -10.22 13.79 -9.84
N SER A 138 -10.41 14.02 -8.53
CA SER A 138 -9.41 14.57 -7.62
C SER A 138 -9.04 13.52 -6.59
N ILE A 139 -7.78 13.53 -6.13
CA ILE A 139 -7.34 12.68 -5.03
C ILE A 139 -8.03 13.11 -3.74
N TYR A 140 -8.44 12.15 -2.92
CA TYR A 140 -9.01 12.43 -1.61
C TYR A 140 -8.02 13.21 -0.74
N THR A 141 -8.56 14.01 0.16
CA THR A 141 -7.88 14.57 1.33
C THR A 141 -8.18 13.74 2.58
N VAL A 142 -7.42 13.96 3.65
CA VAL A 142 -7.67 13.33 4.96
C VAL A 142 -9.04 13.75 5.51
N GLU A 143 -9.47 14.98 5.26
CA GLU A 143 -10.79 15.50 5.59
C GLU A 143 -11.89 14.75 4.83
N GLU A 144 -11.67 14.44 3.55
CA GLU A 144 -12.66 13.74 2.73
C GLU A 144 -12.79 12.26 3.07
N MET A 145 -11.72 11.62 3.55
CA MET A 145 -11.81 10.27 4.12
C MET A 145 -12.78 10.21 5.31
N ARG A 146 -12.80 11.28 6.12
CA ARG A 146 -13.67 11.45 7.30
C ARG A 146 -15.08 11.94 6.96
N ASN A 147 -15.31 12.43 5.75
CA ASN A 147 -16.65 12.85 5.35
C ASN A 147 -17.59 11.62 5.26
N PRO A 148 -18.71 11.57 6.00
CA PRO A 148 -19.55 10.37 6.06
C PRO A 148 -20.06 9.90 4.69
N HIS A 149 -20.40 10.83 3.81
CA HIS A 149 -20.88 10.51 2.46
C HIS A 149 -19.76 9.93 1.60
N LYS A 150 -18.63 10.64 1.47
CA LYS A 150 -17.49 10.19 0.66
C LYS A 150 -16.86 8.90 1.20
N SER A 151 -16.82 8.72 2.51
CA SER A 151 -16.37 7.48 3.15
C SER A 151 -17.32 6.32 2.83
N SER A 152 -18.63 6.56 2.74
CA SER A 152 -19.60 5.54 2.31
C SER A 152 -19.37 5.05 0.87
N LEU A 153 -18.84 5.90 -0.01
CA LEU A 153 -18.49 5.53 -1.39
C LEU A 153 -17.33 4.53 -1.39
N VAL A 154 -16.32 4.77 -0.55
CA VAL A 154 -15.21 3.85 -0.32
C VAL A 154 -15.72 2.52 0.24
N ALA A 155 -16.61 2.55 1.24
CA ALA A 155 -17.22 1.34 1.82
C ALA A 155 -17.88 0.46 0.76
N LYS A 156 -18.69 1.06 -0.12
CA LYS A 156 -19.39 0.36 -1.20
C LYS A 156 -18.41 -0.18 -2.25
N LYS A 157 -17.40 0.61 -2.63
CA LYS A 157 -16.40 0.19 -3.62
C LYS A 157 -15.54 -0.95 -3.08
N LEU A 158 -15.07 -0.85 -1.84
CA LEU A 158 -14.26 -1.88 -1.18
C LEU A 158 -15.04 -3.17 -0.94
N ALA A 159 -16.34 -3.08 -0.64
CA ALA A 159 -17.21 -4.25 -0.57
C ALA A 159 -17.26 -5.04 -1.89
N ARG A 160 -17.32 -4.34 -3.04
CA ARG A 160 -17.26 -4.99 -4.37
C ARG A 160 -15.87 -5.53 -4.67
N TRP A 161 -14.83 -4.79 -4.30
CA TRP A 161 -13.44 -5.21 -4.44
C TRP A 161 -13.16 -6.54 -3.71
N HIS A 162 -13.68 -6.69 -2.50
CA HIS A 162 -13.52 -7.89 -1.69
C HIS A 162 -14.29 -9.12 -2.24
N GLN A 163 -15.16 -8.95 -3.24
CA GLN A 163 -15.84 -10.05 -3.95
C GLN A 163 -15.05 -10.57 -5.16
N ILE A 164 -13.95 -9.91 -5.54
CA ILE A 164 -13.11 -10.36 -6.64
C ILE A 164 -12.49 -11.72 -6.28
N THR A 165 -12.54 -12.65 -7.23
CA THR A 165 -11.88 -13.95 -7.14
C THR A 165 -10.67 -14.00 -8.06
N LEU A 166 -9.56 -14.48 -7.50
CA LEU A 166 -8.35 -14.84 -8.22
C LEU A 166 -8.23 -16.37 -8.21
N GLN A 167 -8.73 -17.02 -9.28
CA GLN A 167 -8.75 -18.49 -9.39
C GLN A 167 -7.35 -19.12 -9.25
N GLU A 168 -6.30 -18.41 -9.66
CA GLU A 168 -4.92 -18.91 -9.64
C GLU A 168 -4.24 -18.84 -8.25
N TYR A 169 -4.86 -18.17 -7.27
CA TYR A 169 -4.35 -18.07 -5.89
C TYR A 169 -5.20 -18.87 -4.90
N GLU A 170 -5.90 -19.85 -5.43
CA GLU A 170 -6.76 -20.77 -4.71
C GLU A 170 -6.14 -22.17 -4.80
N SER A 171 -5.70 -22.71 -3.67
CA SER A 171 -5.28 -24.11 -3.62
C SER A 171 -6.46 -24.99 -3.25
N GLU A 172 -6.72 -26.06 -3.99
CA GLU A 172 -7.67 -27.09 -3.57
C GLU A 172 -6.98 -28.07 -2.62
N GLU A 173 -7.42 -28.09 -1.37
CA GLU A 173 -6.98 -29.08 -0.38
C GLU A 173 -8.22 -29.79 0.18
N ASN A 174 -8.33 -31.11 -0.05
CA ASN A 174 -9.48 -31.93 0.38
C ASN A 174 -10.87 -31.41 -0.09
N GLY A 175 -10.93 -30.81 -1.29
CA GLY A 175 -12.18 -30.24 -1.83
C GLY A 175 -12.55 -28.88 -1.23
N VAL A 176 -11.64 -28.26 -0.46
CA VAL A 176 -11.78 -26.90 0.07
C VAL A 176 -10.81 -25.98 -0.66
N THR A 177 -11.36 -24.95 -1.29
CA THR A 177 -10.61 -23.85 -1.89
C THR A 177 -10.00 -23.00 -0.77
N LYS A 178 -8.67 -22.99 -0.67
CA LYS A 178 -7.93 -22.20 0.32
C LYS A 178 -7.27 -21.01 -0.36
N LYS A 179 -7.68 -19.81 0.06
CA LYS A 179 -7.04 -18.55 -0.33
C LYS A 179 -5.82 -18.33 0.57
N ILE A 180 -4.66 -18.07 -0.03
CA ILE A 180 -3.41 -17.88 0.71
C ILE A 180 -3.12 -16.38 0.80
N THR A 181 -2.99 -15.89 2.02
CA THR A 181 -2.59 -14.50 2.26
C THR A 181 -1.07 -14.32 2.20
N LYS A 182 -0.61 -13.17 1.68
CA LYS A 182 0.80 -12.76 1.71
C LYS A 182 1.18 -11.90 2.92
N LEU A 183 0.24 -11.55 3.80
CA LEU A 183 0.46 -10.58 4.88
C LEU A 183 1.63 -10.99 5.81
N TRP A 184 1.52 -12.15 6.43
CA TRP A 184 2.51 -12.62 7.41
C TRP A 184 3.86 -12.95 6.77
N SER A 185 3.85 -13.64 5.62
CA SER A 185 5.10 -13.97 4.91
C SER A 185 5.85 -12.72 4.45
N THR A 186 5.14 -11.66 4.09
CA THR A 186 5.75 -10.36 3.77
C THR A 186 6.39 -9.72 4.99
N MET A 187 5.70 -9.68 6.14
CA MET A 187 6.27 -9.12 7.37
C MET A 187 7.47 -9.91 7.87
N TRP A 188 7.43 -11.25 7.83
CA TRP A 188 8.59 -12.09 8.17
C TRP A 188 9.77 -11.88 7.22
N LYS A 189 9.50 -11.75 5.92
CA LYS A 189 10.54 -11.39 4.96
C LYS A 189 11.14 -10.01 5.26
N TRP A 190 10.33 -9.02 5.59
CA TRP A 190 10.83 -7.67 5.86
C TRP A 190 11.60 -7.57 7.16
N ILE A 191 11.16 -8.23 8.24
CA ILE A 191 11.92 -8.23 9.51
C ILE A 191 13.27 -8.96 9.37
N ASP A 192 13.38 -9.92 8.45
CA ASP A 192 14.66 -10.55 8.06
C ASP A 192 15.54 -9.63 7.20
N GLN A 193 14.95 -8.66 6.51
CA GLN A 193 15.65 -7.69 5.65
C GLN A 193 16.04 -6.39 6.35
N VAL A 194 15.55 -6.14 7.57
CA VAL A 194 15.98 -4.99 8.38
C VAL A 194 17.50 -5.09 8.58
N PRO A 195 18.29 -4.10 8.11
CA PRO A 195 19.74 -4.17 8.19
C PRO A 195 20.22 -4.03 9.64
N SER A 196 21.38 -4.61 9.93
CA SER A 196 22.03 -4.45 11.24
C SER A 196 22.59 -3.05 11.47
N SER A 197 22.76 -2.25 10.41
CA SER A 197 23.19 -0.86 10.49
C SER A 197 22.74 -0.05 9.27
N TYR A 198 22.48 1.24 9.48
CA TYR A 198 22.13 2.23 8.47
C TYR A 198 23.30 3.19 8.22
N ASN A 199 23.48 3.60 6.97
CA ASN A 199 24.59 4.49 6.58
C ASN A 199 24.46 5.90 7.18
N ASN A 200 23.24 6.38 7.42
CA ASN A 200 22.98 7.68 8.02
C ASN A 200 23.07 7.57 9.55
N VAL A 201 23.94 8.37 10.16
CA VAL A 201 24.22 8.36 11.61
C VAL A 201 22.97 8.68 12.45
N ASN A 202 22.14 9.63 11.99
CA ASN A 202 20.91 9.98 12.71
C ASN A 202 19.88 8.84 12.61
N THR A 203 19.73 8.25 11.43
CA THR A 203 18.89 7.08 11.21
C THR A 203 19.33 5.91 12.10
N GLN A 204 20.63 5.63 12.17
CA GLN A 204 21.20 4.59 13.02
C GLN A 204 20.91 4.86 14.50
N ALA A 205 21.16 6.09 14.98
CA ALA A 205 20.93 6.46 16.37
C ALA A 205 19.45 6.35 16.76
N THR A 206 18.53 6.78 15.88
CA THR A 206 17.09 6.61 16.09
C THR A 206 16.71 5.14 16.12
N PHE A 207 17.25 4.31 15.22
CA PHE A 207 16.99 2.88 15.19
C PHE A 207 17.41 2.18 16.50
N GLU A 208 18.67 2.37 16.91
CA GLU A 208 19.23 1.75 18.12
C GLU A 208 18.54 2.22 19.40
N LYS A 209 18.09 3.48 19.45
CA LYS A 209 17.34 4.02 20.59
C LYS A 209 15.98 3.35 20.74
N ASN A 210 15.28 3.14 19.64
CA ASN A 210 13.85 2.80 19.67
C ASN A 210 13.55 1.31 19.49
N PHE A 211 14.46 0.52 18.93
CA PHE A 211 14.15 -0.85 18.52
C PHE A 211 15.15 -1.89 19.02
N GLU A 212 14.61 -2.99 19.53
CA GLU A 212 15.37 -4.21 19.82
C GLU A 212 14.79 -5.33 18.94
N MET A 213 15.62 -5.87 18.03
CA MET A 213 15.15 -6.76 16.97
C MET A 213 14.61 -8.10 17.50
N SER A 214 15.12 -8.60 18.62
CA SER A 214 14.61 -9.85 19.20
C SER A 214 13.20 -9.67 19.78
N ALA A 215 12.96 -8.56 20.49
CA ALA A 215 11.65 -8.17 20.99
C ALA A 215 10.66 -7.92 19.83
N LEU A 216 11.10 -7.25 18.76
CA LEU A 216 10.26 -7.00 17.60
C LEU A 216 9.83 -8.30 16.90
N ARG A 217 10.72 -9.31 16.83
CA ARG A 217 10.38 -10.64 16.28
C ARG A 217 9.39 -11.39 17.16
N GLU A 218 9.59 -11.40 18.48
CA GLU A 218 8.65 -12.03 19.39
C GLU A 218 7.28 -11.32 19.36
N GLU A 219 7.26 -10.00 19.20
CA GLU A 219 6.03 -9.23 19.05
C GLU A 219 5.29 -9.57 17.74
N LEU A 220 5.99 -9.66 16.60
CA LEU A 220 5.38 -10.09 15.34
C LEU A 220 4.75 -11.49 15.47
N LYS A 221 5.44 -12.41 16.14
CA LYS A 221 4.94 -13.76 16.39
C LYS A 221 3.71 -13.77 17.29
N TYR A 222 3.72 -12.97 18.36
CA TYR A 222 2.57 -12.79 19.24
C TYR A 222 1.36 -12.24 18.47
N LEU A 223 1.56 -11.14 17.74
CA LEU A 223 0.52 -10.50 16.94
C LEU A 223 -0.11 -11.48 15.93
N GLN A 224 0.72 -12.22 15.19
CA GLN A 224 0.23 -13.25 14.27
C GLN A 224 -0.59 -14.32 15.01
N THR A 225 -0.08 -14.82 16.13
CA THR A 225 -0.74 -15.87 16.91
C THR A 225 -2.12 -15.42 17.42
N GLU A 226 -2.26 -14.19 17.88
CA GLU A 226 -3.56 -13.66 18.33
C GLU A 226 -4.53 -13.43 17.17
N LEU A 227 -4.06 -12.89 16.05
CA LEU A 227 -4.92 -12.59 14.90
C LEU A 227 -5.36 -13.85 14.14
N ASP A 228 -4.55 -14.93 14.15
CA ASP A 228 -4.94 -16.21 13.56
C ASP A 228 -6.16 -16.85 14.28
N LYS A 229 -6.37 -16.54 15.58
CA LYS A 229 -7.54 -17.01 16.35
C LYS A 229 -8.86 -16.38 15.91
N LEU A 230 -8.80 -15.23 15.23
CA LEU A 230 -10.00 -14.54 14.74
C LEU A 230 -10.65 -15.26 13.57
N HIS A 231 -9.90 -16.14 12.89
CA HIS A 231 -10.37 -16.82 11.67
C HIS A 231 -10.96 -15.84 10.64
N ALA A 232 -10.34 -14.66 10.53
CA ALA A 232 -10.87 -13.56 9.73
C ALA A 232 -10.94 -13.94 8.23
N PRO A 233 -11.97 -13.49 7.50
CA PRO A 233 -12.12 -13.82 6.09
C PRO A 233 -10.94 -13.32 5.23
N ILE A 234 -10.45 -14.20 4.37
CA ILE A 234 -9.47 -13.86 3.33
C ILE A 234 -10.22 -13.49 2.05
N VAL A 235 -9.99 -12.27 1.58
CA VAL A 235 -10.65 -11.64 0.42
C VAL A 235 -9.61 -11.01 -0.48
N PHE A 236 -9.96 -10.67 -1.73
CA PHE A 236 -9.05 -9.88 -2.55
C PHE A 236 -9.02 -8.46 -2.01
N THR A 237 -7.83 -7.99 -1.66
CA THR A 237 -7.58 -6.74 -0.92
C THR A 237 -6.78 -5.78 -1.77
N HIS A 238 -6.91 -4.49 -1.50
CA HIS A 238 -6.03 -3.44 -2.03
C HIS A 238 -4.72 -3.35 -1.24
N ASN A 239 -4.79 -3.51 0.09
CA ASN A 239 -3.73 -3.42 1.10
C ASN A 239 -3.11 -2.04 1.33
N ASP A 240 -3.31 -1.09 0.41
CA ASP A 240 -2.72 0.25 0.50
C ASP A 240 -3.71 1.39 0.22
N LEU A 241 -4.85 1.41 0.91
CA LEU A 241 -5.89 2.45 0.72
C LEU A 241 -5.64 3.73 1.54
N LEU A 242 -4.53 4.41 1.27
CA LEU A 242 -4.30 5.79 1.69
C LEU A 242 -5.05 6.80 0.80
N TYR A 243 -5.27 8.03 1.28
CA TYR A 243 -6.06 9.06 0.55
C TYR A 243 -5.56 9.29 -0.89
N GLY A 244 -4.25 9.26 -1.08
CA GLY A 244 -3.52 9.31 -2.35
C GLY A 244 -3.93 8.25 -3.38
N ASN A 245 -4.49 7.13 -2.93
CA ASN A 245 -4.92 6.02 -3.78
C ASN A 245 -6.45 6.00 -4.02
N ILE A 246 -7.15 7.08 -3.64
CA ILE A 246 -8.60 7.22 -3.84
C ILE A 246 -8.89 8.45 -4.69
N VAL A 247 -9.49 8.24 -5.86
CA VAL A 247 -9.91 9.28 -6.80
C VAL A 247 -11.41 9.52 -6.64
N TYR A 248 -11.80 10.75 -6.28
CA TYR A 248 -13.19 11.21 -6.27
C TYR A 248 -13.58 11.83 -7.60
N ASN A 249 -14.61 11.29 -8.22
CA ASN A 249 -15.30 11.92 -9.34
C ASN A 249 -16.56 12.62 -8.82
N GLU A 250 -16.55 13.95 -8.80
CA GLU A 250 -17.66 14.77 -8.31
C GLU A 250 -18.91 14.66 -9.20
N GLU A 251 -18.73 14.63 -10.53
CA GLU A 251 -19.85 14.55 -11.47
C GLU A 251 -20.64 13.25 -11.35
N LYS A 252 -19.96 12.15 -11.03
CA LYS A 252 -20.54 10.81 -10.87
C LYS A 252 -20.85 10.45 -9.42
N ASP A 253 -20.39 11.28 -8.48
CA ASP A 253 -20.37 10.98 -7.05
C ASP A 253 -19.79 9.58 -6.75
N GLU A 254 -18.59 9.33 -7.28
CA GLU A 254 -17.96 8.01 -7.27
C GLU A 254 -16.53 8.06 -6.75
N ALA A 255 -16.18 7.15 -5.83
CA ALA A 255 -14.82 6.88 -5.42
C ALA A 255 -14.24 5.73 -6.25
N SER A 256 -13.06 5.90 -6.83
CA SER A 256 -12.30 4.86 -7.52
C SER A 256 -10.95 4.64 -6.86
N PHE A 257 -10.45 3.42 -6.85
CA PHE A 257 -9.12 3.11 -6.32
C PHE A 257 -8.08 3.13 -7.44
N ILE A 258 -6.83 3.42 -7.10
CA ILE A 258 -5.66 3.37 -7.98
C ILE A 258 -4.47 2.75 -7.25
N ASP A 259 -3.42 2.43 -8.00
CA ASP A 259 -2.16 1.85 -7.51
C ASP A 259 -2.29 0.46 -6.85
N TYR A 260 -2.59 -0.52 -7.70
CA TYR A 260 -2.97 -1.87 -7.28
C TYR A 260 -1.77 -2.79 -6.99
N GLU A 261 -0.57 -2.25 -6.77
CA GLU A 261 0.66 -3.03 -6.68
C GLU A 261 0.74 -3.92 -5.44
N TYR A 262 0.12 -3.50 -4.34
CA TYR A 262 -0.01 -4.30 -3.12
C TYR A 262 -1.21 -5.25 -3.12
N GLY A 263 -2.03 -5.24 -4.18
CA GLY A 263 -3.24 -6.05 -4.26
C GLY A 263 -2.94 -7.55 -4.24
N CYS A 264 -3.62 -8.30 -3.38
CA CYS A 264 -3.54 -9.75 -3.31
C CYS A 264 -4.67 -10.31 -2.43
N TYR A 265 -4.71 -11.63 -2.22
CA TYR A 265 -5.52 -12.17 -1.13
C TYR A 265 -4.96 -11.74 0.23
N GLY A 266 -5.81 -11.11 1.03
CA GLY A 266 -5.47 -10.55 2.34
C GLY A 266 -6.65 -10.67 3.30
N TYR A 267 -6.42 -10.39 4.58
CA TYR A 267 -7.51 -10.38 5.55
C TYR A 267 -8.37 -9.14 5.34
N ARG A 268 -9.70 -9.32 5.29
CA ARG A 268 -10.66 -8.21 5.17
C ARG A 268 -10.43 -7.13 6.24
N GLY A 269 -10.19 -7.56 7.48
CA GLY A 269 -9.93 -6.65 8.60
C GLY A 269 -8.67 -5.81 8.40
N PHE A 270 -7.65 -6.34 7.73
CA PHE A 270 -6.42 -5.60 7.43
C PHE A 270 -6.67 -4.47 6.45
N ASP A 271 -7.36 -4.73 5.34
CA ASP A 271 -7.58 -3.72 4.31
C ASP A 271 -8.45 -2.55 4.84
N ILE A 272 -9.50 -2.88 5.59
CA ILE A 272 -10.39 -1.89 6.22
C ILE A 272 -9.69 -1.17 7.38
N GLY A 273 -8.99 -1.91 8.24
CA GLY A 273 -8.23 -1.33 9.35
C GLY A 273 -7.10 -0.42 8.87
N ASN A 274 -6.44 -0.77 7.77
CA ASN A 274 -5.47 0.08 7.11
C ASN A 274 -6.13 1.37 6.61
N PHE A 275 -7.24 1.28 5.87
CA PHE A 275 -7.99 2.46 5.43
C PHE A 275 -8.35 3.39 6.60
N PHE A 276 -8.75 2.85 7.76
CA PHE A 276 -9.04 3.67 8.94
C PHE A 276 -7.79 4.26 9.61
N ASN A 277 -6.66 3.54 9.62
CA ASN A 277 -5.38 4.10 10.08
C ASN A 277 -4.95 5.32 9.25
N GLU A 278 -5.26 5.32 7.95
CA GLU A 278 -4.93 6.43 7.04
C GLU A 278 -5.78 7.70 7.30
N PHE A 279 -6.77 7.67 8.20
CA PHE A 279 -7.47 8.86 8.67
C PHE A 279 -6.56 9.79 9.48
N ALA A 280 -5.47 9.26 10.03
CA ALA A 280 -4.45 10.06 10.69
C ALA A 280 -3.67 10.94 9.69
N GLY A 281 -3.69 10.56 8.41
CA GLY A 281 -2.94 11.20 7.35
C GLY A 281 -1.43 11.07 7.49
N MET A 282 -0.73 11.60 6.48
CA MET A 282 0.70 11.87 6.54
C MET A 282 0.89 13.32 6.12
N GLN A 283 0.63 14.26 7.03
CA GLN A 283 0.94 15.65 6.75
C GLN A 283 2.45 15.82 6.83
N THR A 284 3.04 16.16 5.69
CA THR A 284 4.46 16.49 5.63
C THR A 284 4.59 18.01 5.75
N ASN A 285 5.05 18.47 6.91
CA ASN A 285 5.30 19.89 7.12
C ASN A 285 6.57 20.29 6.36
N LEU A 286 6.38 20.86 5.16
CA LEU A 286 7.44 21.50 4.38
C LEU A 286 7.74 22.89 4.98
N ILE A 287 8.92 23.06 5.58
CA ILE A 287 9.45 24.42 5.84
C ILE A 287 10.47 24.79 4.77
N VAL A 288 10.18 25.91 4.10
CA VAL A 288 11.11 26.62 3.24
C VAL A 288 11.91 27.58 4.13
N SER A 289 13.06 27.14 4.63
CA SER A 289 13.97 28.06 5.33
C SER A 289 14.81 28.82 4.30
N GLN A 290 14.68 30.15 4.28
CA GLN A 290 15.48 31.02 3.42
C GLN A 290 16.65 31.58 4.22
N ARG A 291 17.88 31.23 3.85
CA ARG A 291 19.07 31.88 4.42
C ARG A 291 19.57 32.94 3.45
N LYS A 292 19.52 34.22 3.84
CA LYS A 292 20.19 35.31 3.11
C LYS A 292 21.69 35.18 3.29
N VAL A 293 22.39 34.68 2.27
CA VAL A 293 23.84 34.74 2.20
C VAL A 293 24.23 36.05 1.51
N PRO A 294 25.14 36.87 2.09
CA PRO A 294 25.64 38.04 1.39
C PRO A 294 26.45 37.57 0.18
N SER A 295 26.02 37.97 -1.03
CA SER A 295 26.58 37.69 -2.36
C SER A 295 26.22 36.34 -3.02
N LYS A 296 25.12 36.41 -3.80
CA LYS A 296 24.61 35.52 -4.87
C LYS A 296 24.16 34.10 -4.47
N VAL A 297 22.88 33.84 -4.80
CA VAL A 297 22.02 32.67 -4.57
C VAL A 297 21.47 32.60 -3.13
N THR A 298 20.14 32.74 -3.00
CA THR A 298 19.39 32.35 -1.81
C THR A 298 19.49 30.84 -1.66
N ASP A 299 20.12 30.37 -0.59
CA ASP A 299 20.10 28.95 -0.23
C ASP A 299 18.69 28.64 0.30
N ILE A 300 17.87 28.00 -0.53
CA ILE A 300 16.56 27.48 -0.12
C ILE A 300 16.81 26.09 0.43
N ARG A 301 16.77 25.95 1.76
CA ARG A 301 16.76 24.63 2.39
C ARG A 301 15.31 24.25 2.65
N ILE A 302 14.84 23.29 1.88
CA ILE A 302 13.65 22.52 2.21
C ILE A 302 14.11 21.50 3.25
N SER A 303 13.55 21.57 4.44
CA SER A 303 13.75 20.54 5.47
C SER A 303 12.40 20.09 5.97
N TRP A 304 12.17 18.78 5.93
CA TRP A 304 11.02 18.14 6.55
C TRP A 304 11.10 18.35 8.07
N LEU A 305 10.06 18.92 8.68
CA LEU A 305 10.04 19.17 10.13
C LEU A 305 9.49 18.01 10.95
N GLY A 306 9.10 16.91 10.31
CA GLY A 306 8.52 15.74 10.96
C GLY A 306 7.21 15.33 10.31
N PHE A 307 6.74 14.15 10.72
CA PHE A 307 5.44 13.61 10.35
C PHE A 307 4.43 14.00 11.42
N GLU A 308 3.33 14.62 11.02
CA GLU A 308 2.16 14.74 11.88
C GLU A 308 1.12 13.76 11.36
N CYS A 309 1.15 12.54 11.89
CA CYS A 309 0.01 11.65 11.88
C CYS A 309 -0.88 12.04 13.06
N ASP A 310 -2.06 12.58 12.80
CA ASP A 310 -3.01 12.89 13.86
C ASP A 310 -3.91 11.69 14.12
N TYR A 311 -3.41 10.76 14.94
CA TYR A 311 -4.16 9.54 15.29
C TYR A 311 -5.45 9.81 16.09
N SER A 312 -5.71 11.05 16.54
CA SER A 312 -7.02 11.40 17.10
C SER A 312 -8.14 11.36 16.04
N ASN A 313 -7.77 11.37 14.76
CA ASN A 313 -8.70 11.25 13.64
C ASN A 313 -9.13 9.83 13.30
N TYR A 314 -8.56 8.81 13.95
CA TYR A 314 -9.01 7.43 13.78
C TYR A 314 -10.52 7.33 14.08
N PRO A 315 -11.32 6.72 13.21
CA PRO A 315 -12.78 6.76 13.33
C PRO A 315 -13.25 6.06 14.61
N ASP A 316 -14.15 6.73 15.33
CA ASP A 316 -14.81 6.16 16.49
C ASP A 316 -15.76 5.01 16.10
N LYS A 317 -16.25 4.29 17.11
CA LYS A 317 -17.10 3.12 16.90
C LYS A 317 -18.38 3.43 16.13
N ASP A 318 -18.98 4.60 16.34
CA ASP A 318 -20.23 4.98 15.68
C ASP A 318 -20.00 5.26 14.19
N PHE A 319 -18.91 5.96 13.86
CA PHE A 319 -18.47 6.15 12.48
C PHE A 319 -18.19 4.81 11.81
N GLN A 320 -17.41 3.94 12.46
CA GLN A 320 -17.08 2.62 11.93
C GLN A 320 -18.34 1.77 11.68
N TYR A 321 -19.29 1.75 12.60
CA TYR A 321 -20.54 0.99 12.42
C TYR A 321 -21.38 1.54 11.26
N ASN A 322 -21.45 2.86 11.10
CA ASN A 322 -22.11 3.47 9.94
C ASN A 322 -21.42 3.07 8.63
N TRP A 323 -20.09 3.07 8.61
CA TRP A 323 -19.30 2.61 7.46
C TRP A 323 -19.53 1.11 7.18
N PHE A 324 -19.50 0.26 8.20
CA PHE A 324 -19.77 -1.18 8.09
C PHE A 324 -21.17 -1.46 7.54
N ASN A 325 -22.16 -0.65 7.90
CA ASN A 325 -23.52 -0.80 7.37
C ASN A 325 -23.53 -0.64 5.85
N HIS A 326 -22.81 0.34 5.30
CA HIS A 326 -22.67 0.52 3.85
C HIS A 326 -21.90 -0.64 3.20
N TYR A 327 -20.80 -1.07 3.83
CA TYR A 327 -19.98 -2.18 3.35
C TYR A 327 -20.79 -3.49 3.31
N LEU A 328 -21.36 -3.92 4.44
CA LEU A 328 -22.07 -5.20 4.58
C LEU A 328 -23.32 -5.27 3.69
N ARG A 329 -24.09 -4.18 3.58
CA ARG A 329 -25.25 -4.13 2.66
C ARG A 329 -24.85 -4.25 1.19
N THR A 330 -23.66 -3.77 0.84
CA THR A 330 -23.14 -3.87 -0.53
C THR A 330 -22.57 -5.25 -0.79
N ALA A 331 -21.90 -5.85 0.19
CA ALA A 331 -21.35 -7.20 0.12
C ALA A 331 -22.44 -8.29 0.10
N SER A 332 -23.60 -8.03 0.69
CA SER A 332 -24.73 -8.97 0.71
C SER A 332 -26.05 -8.26 0.41
N PRO A 333 -26.32 -7.89 -0.86
CA PRO A 333 -27.55 -7.23 -1.24
C PRO A 333 -28.80 -8.04 -0.84
N GLY A 334 -29.83 -7.35 -0.36
CA GLY A 334 -31.08 -7.98 0.10
C GLY A 334 -31.02 -8.63 1.49
N HIS A 335 -29.85 -8.69 2.12
CA HIS A 335 -29.67 -9.29 3.45
C HIS A 335 -29.23 -8.20 4.45
N PRO A 336 -30.13 -7.70 5.32
CA PRO A 336 -29.76 -6.72 6.33
C PRO A 336 -28.65 -7.26 7.24
N PRO A 337 -27.59 -6.47 7.55
CA PRO A 337 -26.53 -6.91 8.41
C PRO A 337 -27.05 -7.22 9.83
N THR A 338 -26.59 -8.33 10.41
CA THR A 338 -26.93 -8.72 11.78
C THR A 338 -26.04 -8.02 12.79
N ALA A 339 -26.48 -7.90 14.05
CA ALA A 339 -25.64 -7.39 15.13
C ALA A 339 -24.34 -8.19 15.30
N GLN A 340 -24.39 -9.49 15.05
CA GLN A 340 -23.22 -10.37 15.06
C GLN A 340 -22.23 -9.99 13.96
N ALA A 341 -22.69 -9.80 12.71
CA ALA A 341 -21.82 -9.40 11.60
C ALA A 341 -21.11 -8.06 11.85
N PHE A 342 -21.79 -7.10 12.49
CA PHE A 342 -21.16 -5.85 12.93
C PHE A 342 -20.08 -6.08 13.99
N ALA A 343 -20.38 -6.89 15.01
CA ALA A 343 -19.44 -7.17 16.10
C ALA A 343 -18.19 -7.92 15.60
N GLU A 344 -18.36 -8.91 14.74
CA GLU A 344 -17.27 -9.66 14.10
C GLU A 344 -16.41 -8.74 13.24
N LEU A 345 -17.03 -7.94 12.37
CA LEU A 345 -16.28 -7.02 11.51
C LEU A 345 -15.53 -5.96 12.32
N TYR A 346 -16.15 -5.39 13.36
CA TYR A 346 -15.47 -4.45 14.24
C TYR A 346 -14.27 -5.10 14.93
N ASN A 347 -14.43 -6.32 15.43
CA ASN A 347 -13.35 -7.05 16.08
C ASN A 347 -12.19 -7.35 15.11
N GLU A 348 -12.49 -7.81 13.89
CA GLU A 348 -11.50 -8.00 12.82
C GLU A 348 -10.74 -6.70 12.54
N VAL A 349 -11.47 -5.60 12.29
CA VAL A 349 -10.88 -4.31 11.88
C VAL A 349 -9.99 -3.74 12.97
N GLU A 350 -10.44 -3.72 14.21
CA GLU A 350 -9.64 -3.18 15.31
C GLU A 350 -8.35 -3.99 15.51
N HIS A 351 -8.42 -5.32 15.49
CA HIS A 351 -7.22 -6.15 15.67
C HIS A 351 -6.26 -6.06 14.48
N PHE A 352 -6.75 -6.10 13.25
CA PHE A 352 -5.89 -5.99 12.07
C PHE A 352 -5.42 -4.56 11.79
N SER A 353 -6.01 -3.52 12.40
CA SER A 353 -5.43 -2.16 12.42
C SER A 353 -4.04 -2.16 13.08
N LEU A 354 -3.82 -3.03 14.08
CA LEU A 354 -2.51 -3.24 14.70
C LEU A 354 -1.52 -3.86 13.71
N ALA A 355 -1.95 -4.87 12.96
CA ALA A 355 -1.13 -5.47 11.91
C ALA A 355 -0.76 -4.46 10.81
N SER A 356 -1.64 -3.53 10.46
CA SER A 356 -1.31 -2.42 9.54
C SER A 356 -0.19 -1.54 10.09
N HIS A 357 -0.25 -1.13 11.36
CA HIS A 357 0.86 -0.37 11.96
C HIS A 357 2.19 -1.14 11.93
N PHE A 358 2.18 -2.41 12.30
CA PHE A 358 3.37 -3.26 12.27
C PHE A 358 3.93 -3.42 10.85
N TYR A 359 3.06 -3.67 9.87
CA TYR A 359 3.39 -3.86 8.46
C TYR A 359 4.15 -2.65 7.89
N TRP A 360 3.57 -1.46 8.05
CA TRP A 360 4.18 -0.23 7.53
C TRP A 360 5.39 0.23 8.35
N GLY A 361 5.47 -0.12 9.63
CA GLY A 361 6.67 0.08 10.45
C GLY A 361 7.86 -0.74 9.93
N LEU A 362 7.66 -2.03 9.66
CA LEU A 362 8.70 -2.89 9.05
C LEU A 362 9.07 -2.43 7.65
N TRP A 363 8.08 -2.09 6.82
CA TRP A 363 8.31 -1.54 5.49
C TRP A 363 9.25 -0.33 5.58
N ALA A 364 8.98 0.60 6.50
CA ALA A 364 9.75 1.81 6.65
C ALA A 364 11.18 1.54 7.14
N MET A 365 11.39 0.62 8.08
CA MET A 365 12.73 0.18 8.49
C MET A 365 13.55 -0.31 7.28
N VAL A 366 12.96 -1.16 6.43
CA VAL A 366 13.64 -1.64 5.22
C VAL A 366 13.92 -0.47 4.25
N GLN A 367 12.93 0.39 4.00
CA GLN A 367 13.07 1.53 3.08
C GLN A 367 14.13 2.54 3.53
N ALA A 368 14.36 2.71 4.83
CA ALA A 368 15.38 3.61 5.36
C ALA A 368 16.81 3.26 4.88
N SER A 369 17.02 2.06 4.32
CA SER A 369 18.30 1.62 3.75
C SER A 369 18.31 1.48 2.21
N LEU A 370 17.14 1.43 1.57
CA LEU A 370 17.00 1.11 0.15
C LEU A 370 16.48 2.27 -0.69
N SER A 371 15.70 3.17 -0.11
CA SER A 371 14.99 4.19 -0.86
C SER A 371 15.87 5.40 -1.12
N ASP A 372 15.86 5.88 -2.37
CA ASP A 372 16.46 7.16 -2.78
C ASP A 372 15.50 8.35 -2.56
N ILE A 373 14.28 8.10 -2.04
CA ILE A 373 13.30 9.15 -1.79
C ILE A 373 13.69 9.91 -0.53
N ASP A 374 13.67 11.24 -0.62
CA ASP A 374 13.86 12.14 0.51
C ASP A 374 12.63 12.10 1.45
N PHE A 375 12.60 11.07 2.29
CA PHE A 375 11.56 10.78 3.28
C PHE A 375 12.23 10.17 4.53
N ASP A 376 11.84 10.62 5.72
CA ASP A 376 12.40 10.11 6.98
C ASP A 376 11.73 8.79 7.40
N TYR A 377 12.09 7.71 6.71
CA TYR A 377 11.52 6.39 6.93
C TYR A 377 11.66 5.87 8.36
N MET A 378 12.76 6.19 9.05
CA MET A 378 12.99 5.67 10.40
C MET A 378 12.11 6.36 11.44
N SER A 379 11.95 7.68 11.36
CA SER A 379 11.00 8.37 12.25
C SER A 379 9.56 7.93 11.97
N TYR A 380 9.21 7.66 10.71
CA TYR A 380 7.92 7.07 10.38
C TYR A 380 7.73 5.68 11.00
N ALA A 381 8.76 4.82 10.96
CA ALA A 381 8.71 3.51 11.62
C ALA A 381 8.43 3.64 13.14
N VAL A 382 9.12 4.57 13.81
CA VAL A 382 8.90 4.86 15.24
C VAL A 382 7.45 5.25 15.51
N LEU A 383 6.88 6.15 14.71
CA LEU A 383 5.48 6.58 14.86
C LEU A 383 4.49 5.41 14.69
N ARG A 384 4.71 4.56 13.68
CA ARG A 384 3.84 3.39 13.44
C ARG A 384 3.90 2.41 14.60
N PHE A 385 5.09 2.08 15.11
CA PHE A 385 5.24 1.17 16.25
C PHE A 385 4.75 1.77 17.58
N ALA A 386 4.89 3.08 17.77
CA ALA A 386 4.35 3.75 18.95
C ALA A 386 2.81 3.71 18.98
N GLU A 387 2.14 3.98 17.84
CA GLU A 387 0.68 3.88 17.77
C GLU A 387 0.21 2.42 17.86
N TYR A 388 0.95 1.46 17.29
CA TYR A 388 0.72 0.03 17.51
C TYR A 388 0.65 -0.30 19.00
N GLU A 389 1.67 0.06 19.77
CA GLU A 389 1.73 -0.22 21.21
C GLU A 389 0.59 0.44 21.98
N LYS A 390 0.29 1.70 21.66
CA LYS A 390 -0.81 2.45 22.28
C LYS A 390 -2.15 1.79 22.02
N ARG A 391 -2.45 1.41 20.77
CA ARG A 391 -3.72 0.75 20.40
C ARG A 391 -3.79 -0.68 20.92
N LYS A 392 -2.68 -1.42 20.92
CA LYS A 392 -2.59 -2.79 21.48
C LYS A 392 -3.08 -2.81 22.92
N ARG A 393 -2.65 -1.86 23.76
CA ARG A 393 -3.10 -1.73 25.15
C ARG A 393 -4.61 -1.49 25.31
N MET A 394 -5.27 -0.93 24.29
CA MET A 394 -6.71 -0.67 24.30
C MET A 394 -7.52 -1.86 23.78
N ILE A 395 -6.98 -2.59 22.81
CA ILE A 395 -7.69 -3.62 22.05
C ILE A 395 -7.42 -5.02 22.62
N MET A 396 -6.14 -5.33 22.85
CA MET A 396 -5.72 -6.62 23.39
C MET A 396 -5.73 -6.53 24.92
N ILE A 397 -6.80 -7.02 25.54
CA ILE A 397 -6.87 -7.09 27.01
C ILE A 397 -5.86 -8.13 27.49
N ASP A 398 -4.86 -7.67 28.21
CA ASP A 398 -3.88 -8.52 28.87
C ASP A 398 -4.54 -9.30 30.01
N HIS A 399 -4.86 -10.58 29.78
CA HIS A 399 -5.36 -11.47 30.82
C HIS A 399 -4.24 -12.05 31.70
N SER A 400 -2.99 -11.63 31.52
CA SER A 400 -1.86 -12.20 32.24
C SER A 400 -0.71 -11.19 32.40
N THR A 401 -0.76 -10.47 33.53
CA THR A 401 0.37 -9.83 34.23
C THR A 401 0.82 -8.45 33.75
N GLY A 402 0.70 -7.45 34.65
CA GLY A 402 1.13 -6.06 34.45
C GLY A 402 2.65 -5.83 34.26
N LYS A 403 3.21 -6.32 33.15
CA LYS A 403 4.45 -5.84 32.53
C LYS A 403 4.36 -6.08 31.02
N GLY A 404 3.89 -5.07 30.29
CA GLY A 404 4.06 -5.03 28.84
C GLY A 404 5.54 -4.98 28.48
N HIS A 405 6.00 -5.88 27.61
CA HIS A 405 7.23 -5.67 26.87
C HIS A 405 6.95 -4.55 25.86
N SER A 406 7.28 -3.31 26.21
CA SER A 406 7.20 -2.20 25.28
C SER A 406 8.29 -2.38 24.23
N ILE A 407 7.91 -2.48 22.96
CA ILE A 407 8.88 -2.50 21.84
C ILE A 407 9.55 -1.13 21.62
N VAL A 408 9.01 -0.05 22.21
CA VAL A 408 9.56 1.30 22.21
C VAL A 408 9.99 1.66 23.63
N THR A 409 11.24 2.07 23.85
CA THR A 409 11.68 2.53 25.16
C THR A 409 11.08 3.92 25.45
N ASP A 410 10.46 4.10 26.63
CA ASP A 410 9.85 5.38 27.03
C ASP A 410 10.91 6.49 27.00
N GLY A 411 10.77 7.43 26.06
CA GLY A 411 11.60 8.61 25.91
C GLY A 411 10.76 9.81 25.47
N ASP A 412 10.33 10.60 26.46
CA ASP A 412 9.89 11.99 26.42
C ASP A 412 8.96 12.44 25.27
N MET A 413 7.67 12.15 25.42
CA MET A 413 6.62 13.04 24.90
C MET A 413 6.45 14.23 25.87
N GLU A 414 7.34 15.23 25.79
CA GLU A 414 7.07 16.52 26.43
C GLU A 414 6.19 17.40 25.54
N SER A 415 5.00 17.70 26.06
CA SER A 415 4.03 18.65 25.56
C SER A 415 4.61 20.06 25.47
N THR A 416 4.67 20.65 24.28
CA THR A 416 4.90 22.10 24.10
C THR A 416 3.57 22.85 24.16
N ASN A 417 3.05 23.03 25.38
CA ASN A 417 2.04 24.07 25.64
C ASN A 417 2.76 25.41 25.84
N GLY A 418 3.00 26.13 24.75
CA GLY A 418 3.42 27.53 24.76
C GLY A 418 2.19 28.44 24.59
N GLY A 419 1.63 28.91 25.71
CA GLY A 419 0.62 29.96 25.70
C GLY A 419 1.23 31.29 25.24
N PHE A 420 0.56 31.95 24.30
CA PHE A 420 0.81 33.34 23.96
C PHE A 420 -0.13 34.23 24.79
N GLU A 421 0.46 35.03 25.69
CA GLU A 421 0.02 36.40 25.97
C GLU A 421 1.04 37.38 25.38
#